data_AF-A0A498KRD1-F1
#
_entry.id   AF-A0A498KRD1-F1
#
_cell.length_a   1.000
_cell.length_b   1.000
_cell.length_c   1.000
_cell.angle_alpha   90.00
_cell.angle_beta   90.00
_cell.angle_gamma   90.00
#
_symmetry.space_group_name_H-M   'P 1'
#
loop_
_entity.id
_entity.type
_entity.pdbx_description
1 polymer ?
#
loop_
_entity_poly.entity_id
_entity_poly.type
_entity_poly.pdbx_seq_one_letter_code
_entity_poly.pdbx_strand_id
1 'polypeptide(L)'
;MAAGRGRASGGVVDDIRFDLRRMHETWMELFFPRQRNASSSVLGKWQPKTAREKVTYNTWYYLGIPIIGLVYPLVLLGVILRFQSRRLDSAALRLGTIGVVALFVVLWGALTAASYVRFDGLSEGFFAVAAASTVAVVAAALAVGFRVIGGRGTTVVFAWPFAMTAIFLPPVVAALYSPTVAAVVLPRSESLAIWLLENPLDFANVNAYLRTRYDLEGIAFAGMWFGISVPVGWVLGILVTLADLVRPKADSGDDDD
;
A
#
# COMPACT_ATOMS: atom_id res chain seq x y z
N MET A 1 -4.74 -34.31 -31.19
CA MET A 1 -5.76 -33.31 -31.57
C MET A 1 -6.97 -33.47 -30.65
N ALA A 2 -7.15 -32.58 -29.68
CA ALA A 2 -8.45 -32.23 -29.09
C ALA A 2 -8.28 -31.08 -28.08
N ALA A 3 -8.97 -29.98 -28.40
CA ALA A 3 -9.42 -28.93 -27.49
C ALA A 3 -8.38 -28.09 -26.73
N GLY A 4 -7.75 -27.17 -27.47
CA GLY A 4 -7.50 -25.84 -26.92
C GLY A 4 -8.84 -25.22 -26.50
N ARG A 5 -9.13 -25.22 -25.19
CA ARG A 5 -10.23 -24.43 -24.63
C ARG A 5 -9.87 -22.96 -24.78
N GLY A 6 -10.54 -22.31 -25.74
CA GLY A 6 -10.34 -20.92 -26.09
C GLY A 6 -10.48 -19.98 -24.89
N ARG A 7 -9.45 -19.16 -24.66
CA ARG A 7 -9.52 -17.91 -23.88
C ARG A 7 -10.28 -16.82 -24.64
N ALA A 8 -11.53 -17.08 -25.03
CA ALA A 8 -12.30 -16.12 -25.83
C ALA A 8 -13.79 -16.13 -25.46
N SER A 9 -14.12 -15.68 -24.24
CA SER A 9 -15.42 -15.08 -23.93
C SER A 9 -15.36 -14.42 -22.55
N GLY A 10 -15.24 -13.10 -22.50
CA GLY A 10 -15.31 -12.34 -21.25
C GLY A 10 -15.05 -10.88 -21.52
N GLY A 11 -16.11 -10.12 -21.77
CA GLY A 11 -15.99 -8.66 -21.89
C GLY A 11 -15.65 -8.04 -20.53
N VAL A 12 -15.25 -6.76 -20.52
CA VAL A 12 -15.05 -5.98 -19.29
C VAL A 12 -16.26 -6.09 -18.35
N VAL A 13 -17.47 -6.17 -18.91
CA VAL A 13 -18.71 -6.34 -18.15
C VAL A 13 -18.79 -7.68 -17.43
N ASP A 14 -18.35 -8.77 -18.06
CA ASP A 14 -18.37 -10.12 -17.46
C ASP A 14 -17.37 -10.19 -16.30
N ASP A 15 -16.21 -9.58 -16.48
CA ASP A 15 -15.16 -9.41 -15.47
C ASP A 15 -15.66 -8.61 -14.26
N ILE A 16 -16.31 -7.46 -14.48
CA ILE A 16 -16.93 -6.64 -13.43
C ILE A 16 -18.00 -7.45 -12.70
N ARG A 17 -18.86 -8.14 -13.44
CA ARG A 17 -19.95 -8.96 -12.88
C ARG A 17 -19.40 -10.08 -12.01
N PHE A 18 -18.32 -10.73 -12.45
CA PHE A 18 -17.64 -11.76 -11.68
C PHE A 18 -17.09 -11.20 -10.37
N ASP A 19 -16.39 -10.07 -10.41
CA ASP A 19 -15.81 -9.43 -9.22
C ASP A 19 -16.90 -9.03 -8.21
N LEU A 20 -17.96 -8.34 -8.67
CA LEU A 20 -19.07 -7.92 -7.82
C LEU A 20 -19.76 -9.12 -7.16
N ARG A 21 -19.99 -10.20 -7.92
CA ARG A 21 -20.58 -11.43 -7.37
C ARG A 21 -19.67 -12.03 -6.30
N ARG A 22 -18.36 -12.12 -6.55
CA ARG A 22 -17.41 -12.68 -5.60
C ARG A 22 -17.31 -11.84 -4.33
N MET A 23 -17.28 -10.51 -4.45
CA MET A 23 -17.29 -9.60 -3.30
C MET A 23 -18.56 -9.78 -2.47
N HIS A 24 -19.71 -9.87 -3.13
CA HIS A 24 -20.97 -10.09 -2.47
C HIS A 24 -21.05 -11.45 -1.77
N GLU A 25 -20.61 -12.52 -2.41
CA GLU A 25 -20.53 -13.84 -1.77
C GLU A 25 -19.60 -13.83 -0.56
N THR A 26 -18.49 -13.08 -0.62
CA THR A 26 -17.56 -12.90 0.52
C THR A 26 -18.20 -12.15 1.67
N TRP A 27 -18.92 -11.08 1.37
CA TRP A 27 -19.67 -10.31 2.35
C TRP A 27 -20.70 -11.18 3.06
N MET A 28 -21.47 -11.97 2.31
CA MET A 28 -22.45 -12.88 2.88
C MET A 28 -21.80 -13.97 3.73
N GLU A 29 -20.61 -14.45 3.34
CA GLU A 29 -19.89 -15.51 4.06
C GLU A 29 -19.43 -15.12 5.47
N LEU A 30 -19.34 -13.82 5.77
CA LEU A 30 -18.99 -13.33 7.11
C LEU A 30 -19.97 -13.80 8.20
N PHE A 31 -21.27 -13.93 7.85
CA PHE A 31 -22.33 -14.33 8.78
C PHE A 31 -23.08 -15.59 8.35
N PHE A 32 -23.06 -15.91 7.06
CA PHE A 32 -23.78 -17.06 6.51
C PHE A 32 -22.79 -17.99 5.81
N PRO A 33 -22.54 -19.21 6.31
CA PRO A 33 -21.53 -20.09 5.74
C PRO A 33 -21.91 -20.55 4.31
N ARG A 34 -20.94 -21.03 3.53
CA ARG A 34 -21.17 -21.64 2.21
C ARG A 34 -21.82 -20.69 1.21
N GLN A 35 -21.30 -19.46 1.12
CA GLN A 35 -21.76 -18.47 0.15
C GLN A 35 -20.82 -18.37 -1.06
N ARG A 36 -19.51 -18.47 -0.83
CA ARG A 36 -18.50 -18.59 -1.90
C ARG A 36 -18.35 -20.03 -2.34
N ASN A 37 -18.09 -20.25 -3.63
CA ASN A 37 -17.77 -21.56 -4.24
C ASN A 37 -18.78 -22.69 -3.92
N ALA A 38 -19.99 -22.36 -3.47
CA ALA A 38 -20.96 -23.38 -3.05
C ALA A 38 -21.47 -24.26 -4.21
N SER A 39 -21.24 -23.87 -5.47
CA SER A 39 -21.48 -24.71 -6.64
C SER A 39 -20.56 -25.92 -6.73
N SER A 40 -19.39 -25.89 -6.09
CA SER A 40 -18.49 -27.04 -5.96
C SER A 40 -18.66 -27.79 -4.62
N SER A 41 -19.67 -27.42 -3.82
CA SER A 41 -20.02 -28.12 -2.58
C SER A 41 -21.22 -29.03 -2.81
N VAL A 42 -21.13 -30.28 -2.34
CA VAL A 42 -22.23 -31.26 -2.38
C VAL A 42 -23.48 -30.76 -1.63
N LEU A 43 -23.29 -29.88 -0.64
CA LEU A 43 -24.36 -29.36 0.21
C LEU A 43 -25.04 -28.08 -0.33
N GLY A 44 -24.55 -27.51 -1.43
CA GLY A 44 -25.08 -26.28 -2.02
C GLY A 44 -24.95 -25.03 -1.13
N LYS A 45 -25.52 -23.90 -1.60
CA LYS A 45 -25.54 -22.63 -0.87
C LYS A 45 -26.42 -22.72 0.37
N TRP A 46 -25.98 -22.10 1.46
CA TRP A 46 -26.84 -21.94 2.63
C TRP A 46 -28.05 -21.07 2.29
N GLN A 47 -29.23 -21.50 2.76
CA GLN A 47 -30.49 -20.79 2.58
C GLN A 47 -31.23 -20.65 3.91
N PRO A 48 -31.87 -19.49 4.16
CA PRO A 48 -32.65 -19.27 5.38
C PRO A 48 -33.91 -20.14 5.39
N LYS A 49 -34.15 -20.85 6.50
CA LYS A 49 -35.31 -21.74 6.69
C LYS A 49 -36.42 -21.08 7.51
N THR A 50 -36.06 -20.20 8.44
CA THR A 50 -37.02 -19.51 9.33
C THR A 50 -37.29 -18.07 8.91
N ALA A 51 -38.39 -17.47 9.39
CA ALA A 51 -38.72 -16.07 9.11
C ALA A 51 -37.62 -15.10 9.62
N ARG A 52 -37.09 -15.36 10.81
CA ARG A 52 -35.99 -14.55 11.40
C ARG A 52 -34.71 -14.63 10.58
N GLU A 53 -34.35 -15.83 10.12
CA GLU A 53 -33.20 -16.02 9.23
C GLU A 53 -33.40 -15.30 7.90
N LYS A 54 -34.61 -15.29 7.32
CA LYS A 54 -34.89 -14.55 6.08
C LYS A 54 -34.70 -13.05 6.27
N VAL A 55 -35.17 -12.49 7.38
CA VAL A 55 -35.01 -11.05 7.68
C VAL A 55 -33.53 -10.71 7.84
N THR A 56 -32.80 -11.44 8.68
CA THR A 56 -31.36 -11.19 8.91
C THR A 56 -30.53 -11.38 7.64
N TYR A 57 -30.81 -12.42 6.85
CA TYR A 57 -30.17 -12.66 5.57
C TYR A 57 -30.41 -11.52 4.57
N ASN A 58 -31.66 -11.08 4.42
CA ASN A 58 -32.00 -9.99 3.50
C ASN A 58 -31.42 -8.65 3.96
N THR A 59 -31.46 -8.34 5.25
CA THR A 59 -30.84 -7.12 5.80
C THR A 59 -29.35 -7.12 5.51
N TRP A 60 -28.65 -8.23 5.78
CA TRP A 60 -27.22 -8.33 5.49
C TRP A 60 -26.90 -8.23 3.99
N TYR A 61 -27.71 -8.88 3.14
CA TYR A 61 -27.63 -8.79 1.69
C TYR A 61 -27.71 -7.33 1.21
N TYR A 62 -28.77 -6.61 1.59
CA TYR A 62 -28.99 -5.24 1.14
C TYR A 62 -27.97 -4.26 1.74
N LEU A 63 -27.47 -4.53 2.94
CA LEU A 63 -26.39 -3.74 3.55
C LEU A 63 -25.05 -3.92 2.82
N GLY A 64 -24.83 -5.11 2.25
CA GLY A 64 -23.65 -5.41 1.44
C GLY A 64 -23.59 -4.61 0.14
N ILE A 65 -24.72 -4.32 -0.50
CA ILE A 65 -24.78 -3.61 -1.79
C ILE A 65 -24.08 -2.23 -1.74
N PRO A 66 -24.46 -1.29 -0.85
CA PRO A 66 -23.81 0.03 -0.80
C PRO A 66 -22.34 -0.08 -0.37
N ILE A 67 -22.00 -1.00 0.56
CA ILE A 67 -20.61 -1.20 0.99
C ILE A 67 -19.76 -1.68 -0.18
N ILE A 68 -20.22 -2.69 -0.93
CA ILE A 68 -19.51 -3.20 -2.10
C ILE A 68 -19.42 -2.12 -3.18
N GLY A 69 -20.47 -1.31 -3.38
CA GLY A 69 -20.44 -0.15 -4.28
C GLY A 69 -19.34 0.86 -3.94
N LEU A 70 -19.07 1.08 -2.64
CA LEU A 70 -18.00 1.96 -2.17
C LEU A 70 -16.60 1.30 -2.22
N VAL A 71 -16.51 0.01 -1.91
CA VAL A 71 -15.25 -0.73 -1.86
C VAL A 71 -14.77 -1.14 -3.27
N TYR A 72 -15.67 -1.34 -4.22
CA TYR A 72 -15.32 -1.81 -5.55
C TYR A 72 -14.39 -0.86 -6.33
N PRO A 73 -14.61 0.48 -6.34
CA PRO A 73 -13.63 1.43 -6.91
C PRO A 73 -12.24 1.31 -6.27
N LEU A 74 -12.17 1.05 -4.96
CA LEU A 74 -10.92 0.84 -4.24
C LEU A 74 -10.23 -0.47 -4.66
N VAL A 75 -11.00 -1.54 -4.89
CA VAL A 75 -10.49 -2.79 -5.45
C VAL A 75 -9.92 -2.57 -6.85
N LEU A 76 -10.62 -1.84 -7.72
CA LEU A 76 -10.13 -1.51 -9.06
C LEU A 76 -8.83 -0.72 -9.00
N LEU A 77 -8.75 0.27 -8.11
CA LEU A 77 -7.52 1.03 -7.87
C LEU A 77 -6.38 0.11 -7.39
N GLY A 78 -6.67 -0.82 -6.47
CA GLY A 78 -5.73 -1.86 -6.05
C GLY A 78 -5.24 -2.75 -7.20
N VAL A 79 -6.12 -3.11 -8.14
CA VAL A 79 -5.76 -3.88 -9.35
C VAL A 79 -4.83 -3.08 -10.24
N ILE A 80 -5.10 -1.79 -10.44
CA ILE A 80 -4.24 -0.89 -11.23
C ILE A 80 -2.86 -0.75 -10.56
N LEU A 81 -2.81 -0.50 -9.25
CA LEU A 81 -1.56 -0.42 -8.49
C LEU A 81 -0.77 -1.73 -8.56
N ARG A 82 -1.46 -2.87 -8.47
CA ARG A 82 -0.85 -4.19 -8.63
C ARG A 82 -0.30 -4.40 -10.04
N PHE A 83 -1.00 -3.94 -11.07
CA PHE A 83 -0.54 -4.03 -12.44
C PHE A 83 0.75 -3.20 -12.67
N GLN A 84 0.78 -1.98 -12.15
CA GLN A 84 1.98 -1.12 -12.26
C GLN A 84 3.16 -1.67 -11.45
N SER A 85 2.92 -2.14 -10.23
CA SER A 85 3.98 -2.77 -9.42
C SER A 85 4.53 -4.03 -10.07
N ARG A 86 3.70 -4.87 -10.72
CA ARG A 86 4.17 -6.05 -11.48
C ARG A 86 5.12 -5.70 -12.62
N ARG A 87 4.87 -4.58 -13.31
CA ARG A 87 5.74 -4.10 -14.38
C ARG A 87 7.13 -3.75 -13.84
N LEU A 88 7.20 -3.13 -12.67
CA LEU A 88 8.44 -2.80 -11.96
C LEU A 88 9.10 -4.04 -11.33
N ASP A 89 8.29 -4.96 -10.79
CA ASP A 89 8.74 -6.21 -10.18
C ASP A 89 9.43 -7.15 -11.18
N SER A 90 9.22 -7.00 -12.49
CA SER A 90 9.92 -7.82 -13.49
C SER A 90 11.46 -7.68 -13.44
N ALA A 91 11.96 -6.51 -13.03
CA ALA A 91 13.38 -6.29 -12.74
C ALA A 91 13.77 -6.83 -11.35
N ALA A 92 12.91 -6.64 -10.35
CA ALA A 92 13.13 -7.11 -8.98
C ALA A 92 13.14 -8.65 -8.87
N LEU A 93 12.28 -9.34 -9.63
CA LEU A 93 12.20 -10.81 -9.70
C LEU A 93 13.48 -11.44 -10.27
N ARG A 94 14.22 -10.71 -11.12
CA ARG A 94 15.51 -11.16 -11.65
C ARG A 94 16.67 -10.93 -10.68
N LEU A 95 16.55 -9.91 -9.84
CA LEU A 95 17.57 -9.50 -8.86
C LEU A 95 17.44 -10.23 -7.50
N GLY A 96 16.24 -10.72 -7.18
CA GLY A 96 15.93 -11.25 -5.86
C GLY A 96 15.82 -10.13 -4.80
N THR A 97 15.38 -10.47 -3.60
CA THR A 97 15.18 -9.52 -2.48
C THR A 97 16.49 -8.82 -2.08
N ILE A 98 17.59 -9.57 -2.04
CA ILE A 98 18.94 -9.04 -1.77
C ILE A 98 19.38 -8.09 -2.90
N GLY A 99 19.13 -8.46 -4.15
CA GLY A 99 19.51 -7.63 -5.29
C GLY A 99 18.75 -6.30 -5.36
N VAL A 100 17.51 -6.23 -4.88
CA VAL A 100 16.77 -4.96 -4.77
C VAL A 100 17.42 -4.02 -3.76
N VAL A 101 17.79 -4.52 -2.58
CA VAL A 101 18.48 -3.71 -1.56
C VAL A 101 19.85 -3.28 -2.06
N ALA A 102 20.61 -4.19 -2.67
CA ALA A 102 21.91 -3.87 -3.27
C ALA A 102 21.80 -2.81 -4.37
N LEU A 103 20.78 -2.90 -5.24
CA LEU A 103 20.51 -1.89 -6.26
C LEU A 103 20.24 -0.52 -5.63
N PHE A 104 19.45 -0.46 -4.56
CA PHE A 104 19.21 0.79 -3.82
C PHE A 104 20.50 1.36 -3.25
N VAL A 105 21.32 0.53 -2.60
CA VAL A 105 22.62 0.94 -2.06
C VAL A 105 23.52 1.50 -3.16
N VAL A 106 23.60 0.82 -4.31
CA VAL A 106 24.42 1.26 -5.44
C VAL A 106 23.89 2.56 -6.04
N LEU A 107 22.58 2.67 -6.29
CA LEU A 107 21.95 3.85 -6.88
C LEU A 107 22.16 5.09 -6.01
N TRP A 108 21.80 4.99 -4.72
CA TRP A 108 21.89 6.10 -3.78
C TRP A 108 23.33 6.38 -3.34
N GLY A 109 24.17 5.35 -3.24
CA GLY A 109 25.61 5.49 -3.00
C GLY A 109 26.32 6.20 -4.16
N ALA A 110 25.99 5.85 -5.41
CA ALA A 110 26.50 6.54 -6.58
C ALA A 110 26.04 8.01 -6.62
N LEU A 111 24.79 8.29 -6.26
CA LEU A 111 24.28 9.66 -6.17
C LEU A 111 25.02 10.48 -5.11
N THR A 112 25.33 9.87 -3.96
CA THR A 112 26.11 10.49 -2.88
C THR A 112 27.57 10.73 -3.30
N ALA A 113 28.18 9.79 -4.02
CA ALA A 113 29.52 9.98 -4.58
C ALA A 113 29.53 11.08 -5.66
N ALA A 114 28.51 11.13 -6.51
CA ALA A 114 28.36 12.18 -7.52
C ALA A 114 28.16 13.56 -6.89
N SER A 115 27.40 13.67 -5.79
CA SER A 115 27.23 14.94 -5.08
C SER A 115 28.54 15.43 -4.46
N TYR A 116 29.37 14.52 -3.92
CA TYR A 116 30.70 14.85 -3.40
C TYR A 116 31.57 15.52 -4.47
N VAL A 117 31.60 14.97 -5.68
CA VAL A 117 32.38 15.53 -6.80
C VAL A 117 31.75 16.82 -7.30
N ARG A 118 30.42 16.89 -7.39
CA ARG A 118 29.70 18.03 -7.96
C ARG A 118 29.79 19.29 -7.09
N PHE A 119 29.82 19.12 -5.78
CA PHE A 119 29.83 20.22 -4.81
C PHE A 119 31.17 20.38 -4.10
N ASP A 120 32.27 19.99 -4.76
CA ASP A 120 33.64 20.18 -4.31
C ASP A 120 33.92 19.69 -2.87
N GLY A 121 33.37 18.53 -2.51
CA GLY A 121 33.64 17.85 -1.24
C GLY A 121 32.50 17.90 -0.22
N LEU A 122 32.85 18.18 1.05
CA LEU A 122 31.95 18.12 2.22
C LEU A 122 31.11 19.40 2.38
N SER A 123 30.28 19.70 1.39
CA SER A 123 29.37 20.84 1.41
C SER A 123 27.97 20.47 1.91
N GLU A 124 27.13 21.48 2.15
CA GLU A 124 25.70 21.32 2.47
C GLU A 124 24.97 20.41 1.48
N GLY A 125 25.24 20.58 0.17
CA GLY A 125 24.65 19.75 -0.88
C GLY A 125 25.07 18.28 -0.79
N PHE A 126 26.32 18.00 -0.40
CA PHE A 126 26.77 16.64 -0.13
C PHE A 126 26.04 16.04 1.08
N PHE A 127 26.00 16.74 2.22
CA PHE A 127 25.35 16.23 3.43
C PHE A 127 23.85 16.01 3.25
N ALA A 128 23.17 16.88 2.49
CA ALA A 128 21.77 16.71 2.13
C ALA A 128 21.51 15.39 1.39
N VAL A 129 22.31 15.10 0.36
CA VAL A 129 22.18 13.87 -0.44
C VAL A 129 22.60 12.65 0.39
N ALA A 130 23.67 12.74 1.18
CA ALA A 130 24.16 11.63 2.00
C ALA A 130 23.16 11.22 3.08
N ALA A 131 22.58 12.18 3.79
CA ALA A 131 21.57 11.94 4.81
C ALA A 131 20.30 11.35 4.19
N ALA A 132 19.81 11.95 3.09
CA ALA A 132 18.65 11.46 2.35
C ALA A 132 18.84 10.02 1.84
N SER A 133 20.01 9.73 1.25
CA SER A 133 20.39 8.41 0.74
C SER A 133 20.40 7.35 1.85
N THR A 134 20.94 7.69 3.01
CA THR A 134 20.99 6.80 4.17
C THR A 134 19.57 6.42 4.63
N VAL A 135 18.70 7.42 4.77
CA VAL A 135 17.30 7.20 5.14
C VAL A 135 16.57 6.35 4.09
N ALA A 136 16.76 6.64 2.80
CA ALA A 136 16.16 5.89 1.70
C ALA A 136 16.55 4.40 1.76
N VAL A 137 17.84 4.12 1.92
CA VAL A 137 18.38 2.75 1.95
C VAL A 137 17.89 1.98 3.17
N VAL A 138 17.93 2.58 4.36
CA VAL A 138 17.47 1.92 5.59
C VAL A 138 15.98 1.62 5.53
N ALA A 139 15.16 2.58 5.09
CA ALA A 139 13.71 2.38 4.95
C ALA A 139 13.39 1.32 3.89
N ALA A 140 14.07 1.33 2.74
CA ALA A 140 13.91 0.30 1.71
C ALA A 140 14.31 -1.09 2.21
N ALA A 141 15.42 -1.19 2.94
CA ALA A 141 15.87 -2.45 3.54
C ALA A 141 14.86 -3.00 4.55
N LEU A 142 14.31 -2.14 5.42
CA LEU A 142 13.25 -2.53 6.36
C LEU A 142 11.98 -2.97 5.61
N ALA A 143 11.56 -2.24 4.57
CA ALA A 143 10.40 -2.61 3.77
C ALA A 143 10.56 -4.00 3.14
N VAL A 144 11.72 -4.29 2.56
CA VAL A 144 12.03 -5.62 1.99
C VAL A 144 12.11 -6.67 3.09
N GLY A 145 12.74 -6.37 4.22
CA GLY A 145 12.85 -7.28 5.37
C GLY A 145 11.47 -7.73 5.87
N PHE A 146 10.57 -6.79 6.13
CA PHE A 146 9.21 -7.11 6.59
C PHE A 146 8.37 -7.83 5.53
N ARG A 147 8.61 -7.56 4.24
CA ARG A 147 7.98 -8.28 3.13
C ARG A 147 8.43 -9.75 3.07
N VAL A 148 9.70 -10.04 3.40
CA VAL A 148 10.25 -11.40 3.34
C VAL A 148 9.93 -12.22 4.59
N ILE A 149 10.01 -11.61 5.77
CA ILE A 149 9.86 -12.31 7.05
C ILE A 149 8.38 -12.66 7.32
N GLY A 150 7.43 -11.88 6.80
CA GLY A 150 6.03 -11.95 7.23
C GLY A 150 5.00 -12.28 6.15
N GLY A 151 3.80 -12.66 6.61
CA GLY A 151 2.63 -12.87 5.75
C GLY A 151 1.97 -11.55 5.30
N ARG A 152 0.76 -11.66 4.73
CA ARG A 152 -0.01 -10.51 4.23
C ARG A 152 -0.17 -9.40 5.27
N GLY A 153 -0.45 -9.76 6.53
CA GLY A 153 -0.60 -8.79 7.63
C GLY A 153 0.66 -7.98 7.88
N THR A 154 1.82 -8.63 8.05
CA THR A 154 3.11 -7.96 8.27
C THR A 154 3.48 -7.04 7.12
N THR A 155 3.17 -7.45 5.89
CA THR A 155 3.42 -6.63 4.70
C THR A 155 2.60 -5.34 4.73
N VAL A 156 1.30 -5.43 5.05
CA VAL A 156 0.42 -4.24 5.15
C VAL A 156 0.83 -3.34 6.31
N VAL A 157 1.09 -3.92 7.49
CA VAL A 157 1.34 -3.15 8.72
C VAL A 157 2.71 -2.48 8.72
N PHE A 158 3.74 -3.13 8.16
CA PHE A 158 5.12 -2.65 8.25
C PHE A 158 5.76 -2.37 6.89
N ALA A 159 5.70 -3.32 5.95
CA ALA A 159 6.45 -3.18 4.69
C ALA A 159 5.97 -1.98 3.86
N TRP A 160 4.65 -1.78 3.74
CA TRP A 160 4.09 -0.67 3.00
C TRP A 160 4.40 0.72 3.61
N PRO A 161 4.26 0.92 4.93
CA PRO A 161 4.75 2.14 5.59
C PRO A 161 6.21 2.44 5.31
N PHE A 162 7.12 1.47 5.50
CA PHE A 162 8.55 1.69 5.25
C PHE A 162 8.85 1.92 3.76
N ALA A 163 8.10 1.29 2.85
CA ALA A 163 8.21 1.58 1.42
C ALA A 163 7.83 3.04 1.10
N MET A 164 6.77 3.56 1.73
CA MET A 164 6.40 4.97 1.60
C MET A 164 7.43 5.90 2.25
N THR A 165 7.97 5.53 3.41
CA THR A 165 9.06 6.27 4.05
C THR A 165 10.30 6.36 3.14
N ALA A 166 10.66 5.28 2.46
CA ALA A 166 11.79 5.28 1.52
C ALA A 166 11.58 6.23 0.32
N ILE A 167 10.34 6.61 0.02
CA ILE A 167 9.99 7.52 -1.08
C ILE A 167 9.88 8.96 -0.58
N PHE A 168 9.15 9.19 0.51
CA PHE A 168 8.83 10.55 0.97
C PHE A 168 9.89 11.18 1.87
N LEU A 169 10.56 10.37 2.70
CA LEU A 169 11.48 10.90 3.70
C LEU A 169 12.82 11.41 3.14
N PRO A 170 13.39 10.88 2.04
CA PRO A 170 14.68 11.38 1.54
C PRO A 170 14.65 12.85 1.11
N PRO A 171 13.67 13.35 0.32
CA PRO A 171 13.59 14.79 0.00
C PRO A 171 13.42 15.68 1.24
N VAL A 172 12.66 15.19 2.23
CA VAL A 172 12.40 15.89 3.50
C VAL A 172 13.68 16.01 4.33
N VAL A 173 14.45 14.94 4.43
CA VAL A 173 15.75 14.94 5.12
C VAL A 173 16.75 15.82 4.38
N ALA A 174 16.79 15.78 3.04
CA ALA A 174 17.63 16.66 2.25
C ALA A 174 17.33 18.16 2.50
N ALA A 175 16.06 18.50 2.69
CA ALA A 175 15.63 19.87 2.99
C ALA A 175 16.23 20.40 4.31
N LEU A 176 16.52 19.54 5.28
CA LEU A 176 17.13 19.94 6.56
C LEU A 176 18.58 20.41 6.42
N TYR A 177 19.27 19.99 5.36
CA TYR A 177 20.67 20.31 5.10
C TYR A 177 20.86 21.29 3.94
N SER A 178 19.80 21.58 3.17
CA SER A 178 19.89 22.38 1.94
C SER A 178 18.83 23.48 1.91
N PRO A 179 19.22 24.77 2.01
CA PRO A 179 18.29 25.90 1.96
C PRO A 179 17.45 25.97 0.68
N THR A 180 18.01 25.52 -0.45
CA THR A 180 17.31 25.53 -1.74
C THR A 180 16.17 24.52 -1.79
N VAL A 181 16.37 23.34 -1.20
CA VAL A 181 15.32 22.31 -1.07
C VAL A 181 14.32 22.74 0.00
N ALA A 182 14.80 23.30 1.11
CA ALA A 182 13.97 23.82 2.20
C ALA A 182 12.97 24.87 1.69
N ALA A 183 13.39 25.80 0.84
CA ALA A 183 12.54 26.85 0.30
C ALA A 183 11.32 26.34 -0.48
N VAL A 184 11.40 25.13 -1.05
CA VAL A 184 10.28 24.52 -1.80
C VAL A 184 9.43 23.61 -0.91
N VAL A 185 10.06 22.90 0.02
CA VAL A 185 9.43 21.84 0.81
C VAL A 185 8.79 22.38 2.10
N LEU A 186 9.44 23.31 2.80
CA LEU A 186 8.97 23.84 4.09
C LEU A 186 7.62 24.56 3.98
N PRO A 187 7.40 25.52 3.07
CA PRO A 187 6.15 26.29 3.06
C PRO A 187 4.90 25.43 2.80
N ARG A 188 5.05 24.43 1.92
CA ARG A 188 3.98 23.47 1.61
C ARG A 188 3.71 22.52 2.78
N SER A 189 4.77 22.13 3.47
CA SER A 189 4.67 21.22 4.61
C SER A 189 4.09 21.91 5.85
N GLU A 190 4.39 23.19 6.09
CA GLU A 190 3.76 24.00 7.13
C GLU A 190 2.26 24.14 6.90
N SER A 191 1.86 24.43 5.66
CA SER A 191 0.44 24.51 5.29
C SER A 191 -0.28 23.18 5.56
N LEU A 192 0.35 22.06 5.21
CA LEU A 192 -0.17 20.72 5.50
C LEU A 192 -0.24 20.44 7.01
N ALA A 193 0.79 20.83 7.77
CA ALA A 193 0.87 20.65 9.21
C ALA A 193 -0.25 21.41 9.93
N ILE A 194 -0.48 22.66 9.54
CA ILE A 194 -1.58 23.49 10.07
C ILE A 194 -2.92 22.81 9.77
N TRP A 195 -3.16 22.40 8.52
CA TRP A 195 -4.38 21.70 8.16
C TRP A 195 -4.58 20.40 8.97
N LEU A 196 -3.52 19.63 9.19
CA LEU A 196 -3.56 18.38 9.97
C LEU A 196 -3.89 18.66 11.44
N LEU A 197 -3.30 19.70 12.03
CA LEU A 197 -3.55 20.16 13.41
C LEU A 197 -4.97 20.72 13.60
N GLU A 198 -5.57 21.30 12.56
CA GLU A 198 -6.89 21.93 12.62
C GLU A 198 -8.04 20.99 12.26
N ASN A 199 -7.77 19.87 11.58
CA ASN A 199 -8.81 18.95 11.13
C ASN A 199 -8.71 17.59 11.85
N PRO A 200 -7.92 16.60 11.36
CA PRO A 200 -7.93 15.28 11.96
C PRO A 200 -7.33 15.23 13.38
N LEU A 201 -6.43 16.14 13.74
CA LEU A 201 -5.75 16.15 15.04
C LEU A 201 -6.36 17.12 16.07
N ASP A 202 -7.41 17.86 15.70
CA ASP A 202 -8.22 18.61 16.67
C ASP A 202 -9.02 17.67 17.58
N PHE A 203 -9.25 16.44 17.12
CA PHE A 203 -9.88 15.41 17.92
C PHE A 203 -9.04 15.07 19.16
N ALA A 204 -9.66 15.16 20.34
CA ALA A 204 -9.06 14.83 21.64
C ALA A 204 -7.83 15.68 22.05
N ASN A 205 -7.73 16.94 21.61
CA ASN A 205 -6.66 17.90 21.98
C ASN A 205 -5.23 17.44 21.60
N VAL A 206 -5.09 16.55 20.62
CA VAL A 206 -3.77 16.14 20.12
C VAL A 206 -3.02 17.34 19.53
N ASN A 207 -3.74 18.27 18.90
CA ASN A 207 -3.19 19.52 18.39
C ASN A 207 -2.53 20.40 19.45
N ALA A 208 -3.16 20.59 20.60
CA ALA A 208 -2.65 21.41 21.71
C ALA A 208 -1.39 20.77 22.31
N TYR A 209 -1.38 19.43 22.43
CA TYR A 209 -0.19 18.70 22.86
C TYR A 209 0.97 18.89 21.89
N LEU A 210 0.74 18.73 20.59
CA LEU A 210 1.78 18.87 19.56
C LEU A 210 2.31 20.30 19.48
N ARG A 211 1.43 21.32 19.46
CA ARG A 211 1.81 22.75 19.42
C ARG A 211 2.58 23.22 20.66
N THR A 212 2.38 22.57 21.81
CA THR A 212 3.06 22.94 23.07
C THR A 212 4.42 22.24 23.23
N ARG A 213 4.60 21.08 22.61
CA ARG A 213 5.77 20.21 22.81
C ARG A 213 6.77 20.24 21.66
N TYR A 214 6.34 20.64 20.46
CA TYR A 214 7.15 20.53 19.25
C TYR A 214 7.03 21.78 18.38
N ASP A 215 8.19 22.35 18.03
CA ASP A 215 8.33 23.27 16.91
C ASP A 215 8.59 22.45 15.64
N LEU A 216 8.04 22.90 14.50
CA LEU A 216 8.09 22.18 13.23
C LEU A 216 9.46 22.30 12.54
N GLU A 217 10.52 21.93 13.25
CA GLU A 217 11.91 22.07 12.82
C GLU A 217 12.66 20.73 12.93
N GLY A 218 13.69 20.57 12.10
CA GLY A 218 14.63 19.45 12.19
C GLY A 218 13.99 18.06 12.26
N ILE A 219 14.16 17.38 13.40
CA ILE A 219 13.67 16.01 13.60
C ILE A 219 12.14 15.96 13.67
N ALA A 220 11.47 16.97 14.23
CA ALA A 220 10.02 17.02 14.30
C ALA A 220 9.40 17.09 12.88
N PHE A 221 10.06 17.82 11.99
CA PHE A 221 9.70 17.89 10.58
C PHE A 221 9.78 16.53 9.88
N ALA A 222 10.88 15.81 10.05
CA ALA A 222 11.04 14.45 9.53
C ALA A 222 10.04 13.48 10.18
N GLY A 223 9.80 13.61 11.49
CA GLY A 223 8.84 12.81 12.26
C GLY A 223 7.41 12.97 11.75
N MET A 224 6.99 14.18 11.38
CA MET A 224 5.69 14.43 10.77
C MET A 224 5.54 13.66 9.44
N TRP A 225 6.51 13.76 8.54
CA TRP A 225 6.48 13.07 7.25
C TRP A 225 6.56 11.55 7.38
N PHE A 226 7.31 11.05 8.37
CA PHE A 226 7.26 9.64 8.75
C PHE A 226 5.86 9.24 9.22
N GLY A 227 5.26 10.04 10.11
CA GLY A 227 3.90 9.85 10.59
C GLY A 227 2.83 9.87 9.49
N ILE A 228 3.03 10.64 8.41
CA ILE A 228 2.17 10.65 7.21
C ILE A 228 2.43 9.42 6.32
N SER A 229 3.68 8.97 6.22
CA SER A 229 4.05 7.81 5.39
C SER A 229 3.36 6.53 5.86
N VAL A 230 3.12 6.38 7.17
CA VAL A 230 2.46 5.22 7.77
C VAL A 230 1.01 5.02 7.28
N PRO A 231 0.08 5.97 7.46
CA PRO A 231 -1.29 5.83 6.97
C PRO A 231 -1.36 5.72 5.45
N VAL A 232 -0.50 6.42 4.70
CA VAL A 232 -0.43 6.26 3.23
C VAL A 232 -0.03 4.83 2.87
N GLY A 233 0.97 4.28 3.56
CA GLY A 233 1.38 2.89 3.40
C GLY A 233 0.24 1.92 3.70
N TRP A 234 -0.50 2.11 4.78
CA TRP A 234 -1.66 1.27 5.09
C TRP A 234 -2.75 1.34 4.04
N VAL A 235 -3.08 2.53 3.53
CA VAL A 235 -4.07 2.68 2.45
C VAL A 235 -3.64 1.86 1.24
N LEU A 236 -2.41 2.01 0.76
CA LEU A 236 -1.90 1.25 -0.39
C LEU A 236 -1.86 -0.25 -0.12
N GLY A 237 -1.41 -0.66 1.06
CA GLY A 237 -1.34 -2.06 1.46
C GLY A 237 -2.72 -2.72 1.52
N ILE A 238 -3.73 -2.03 2.05
CA ILE A 238 -5.11 -2.48 2.09
C ILE A 238 -5.65 -2.62 0.67
N LEU A 239 -5.46 -1.61 -0.19
CA LEU A 239 -5.94 -1.62 -1.58
C LEU A 239 -5.40 -2.82 -2.36
N VAL A 240 -4.09 -3.07 -2.27
CA VAL A 240 -3.46 -4.21 -2.96
C VAL A 240 -3.96 -5.54 -2.38
N THR A 241 -4.13 -5.64 -1.06
CA THR A 241 -4.63 -6.85 -0.41
C THR A 241 -6.09 -7.14 -0.79
N LEU A 242 -6.93 -6.11 -0.90
CA LEU A 242 -8.31 -6.23 -1.38
C LEU A 242 -8.35 -6.70 -2.84
N ALA A 243 -7.49 -6.16 -3.70
CA ALA A 243 -7.37 -6.62 -5.08
C ALA A 243 -6.97 -8.09 -5.17
N ASP A 244 -6.01 -8.54 -4.34
CA ASP A 244 -5.59 -9.94 -4.25
C ASP A 244 -6.71 -10.87 -3.76
N LEU A 245 -7.60 -10.38 -2.89
CA LEU A 245 -8.75 -11.15 -2.39
C LEU A 245 -9.80 -11.40 -3.48
N VAL A 246 -10.07 -10.41 -4.32
CA VAL A 246 -11.10 -10.47 -5.37
C VAL A 246 -10.57 -11.15 -6.64
N ARG A 247 -9.33 -10.85 -7.04
CA ARG A 247 -8.63 -11.49 -8.16
C ARG A 247 -7.33 -12.14 -7.67
N PRO A 248 -7.40 -13.35 -7.08
CA PRO A 248 -6.23 -14.12 -6.70
C PRO A 248 -5.32 -14.33 -7.90
N LYS A 249 -4.03 -14.47 -7.61
CA LYS A 249 -3.08 -15.02 -8.58
C LYS A 249 -3.51 -16.45 -8.86
N ALA A 250 -3.48 -16.88 -10.12
CA ALA A 250 -3.44 -18.32 -10.38
C ALA A 250 -2.12 -18.81 -9.76
N ASP A 251 -2.21 -19.68 -8.78
CA ASP A 251 -1.03 -20.34 -8.26
C ASP A 251 -0.42 -21.15 -9.41
N SER A 252 0.88 -21.00 -9.62
CA SER A 252 1.67 -21.90 -10.47
C SER A 252 1.91 -23.15 -9.63
N GLY A 253 0.90 -24.01 -9.59
CA GLY A 253 0.86 -25.20 -8.77
C GLY A 253 -0.25 -26.11 -9.27
N ASP A 254 -0.02 -26.66 -10.45
CA ASP A 254 -0.61 -27.89 -10.99
C ASP A 254 0.32 -28.38 -12.12
N ASP A 255 1.61 -28.51 -11.77
CA ASP A 255 2.59 -29.33 -12.49
C ASP A 255 3.02 -30.44 -11.51
N ASP A 256 2.07 -31.29 -11.13
CA ASP A 256 2.34 -32.64 -10.63
C ASP A 256 1.60 -33.60 -11.56
N ASP A 257 2.30 -34.04 -12.60
CA ASP A 257 2.17 -35.35 -13.27
C ASP A 257 3.48 -35.65 -14.02
#